data_AF-A0A936D1C9-F1
#
_entry.id   AF-A0A936D1C9-F1
#
_cell.length_a   1.000
_cell.length_b   1.000
_cell.length_c   1.000
_cell.angle_alpha   90.00
_cell.angle_beta   90.00
_cell.angle_gamma   90.00
#
_symmetry.space_group_name_H-M   'P 1'
#
loop_
_entity.id
_entity.type
_entity.pdbx_description
1 polymer ?
#
loop_
_entity_poly.entity_id
_entity_poly.type
_entity_poly.pdbx_seq_one_letter_code
_entity_poly.pdbx_strand_id
1 'polypeptide(L)'
;MKRAIGALAAALVFANAASASALTRDEIMSRAKGFTYHPWRSAAANQRGTCASENASYASLSKPGDYVGLPYDWGGYMSLFTFDQGIARGLGAGSQSTDGILQCTVGLDCSGFVSQAWGVGHFTTSSLDQTSGAIAASALLPGDVYNKAGYHVAMYSHKLANGEPVLYEALGNNVHINQYGGLSHVAGYTPRRANNVTGTTATEPVGTVNNPIAITSFPFTDSRDTRQSMSDMLDGCSLDATKQQRGPEYIYKVTFTQPGTLTVSVSDDAASDIDVQLLGALDTNACLARNDSTFTQQVGCGTYYVVADTFGADATKAGPYTLSVSFTPSGQACSAVPGPAPYAPKGKLGDACRFPGNANLPYCNPNLGGDTCIYTQTDSFCSKPCAVANDCADLPGGAGCCEDLGQGEKYCLKASLCGSGAPKPGKDDAGPVGDAPPQGEPGTPEPGTPGAPGTPGAPGDGTTPPAANGETVTTTTSGCQAMPGAVSSSDAALALGLLGPVVILVRRRRRAQRSLPPLALG
;
A
#
# COMPACT_ATOMS: atom_id res chain seq x y z
N MET A 1 -0.36 -43.96 67.64
CA MET A 1 -1.15 -43.83 66.39
C MET A 1 -1.96 -42.54 66.44
N LYS A 2 -1.68 -41.58 65.56
CA LYS A 2 -2.66 -40.71 64.88
C LYS A 2 -1.88 -39.78 63.94
N ARG A 3 -2.04 -40.03 62.65
CA ARG A 3 -1.45 -39.30 61.52
C ARG A 3 -2.15 -37.95 61.40
N ALA A 4 -1.39 -36.86 61.21
CA ALA A 4 -1.91 -35.58 60.76
C ALA A 4 -1.77 -35.49 59.23
N ILE A 5 -2.90 -35.61 58.56
CA ILE A 5 -3.22 -35.07 57.23
C ILE A 5 -3.61 -33.60 57.51
N GLY A 6 -3.27 -32.54 56.78
CA GLY A 6 -2.77 -32.28 55.44
C GLY A 6 -3.36 -30.92 55.04
N ALA A 7 -2.60 -30.05 54.34
CA ALA A 7 -3.14 -28.97 53.51
C ALA A 7 -2.00 -28.36 52.68
N LEU A 8 -1.85 -28.85 51.46
CA LEU A 8 -1.06 -28.18 50.42
C LEU A 8 -1.96 -27.07 49.84
N ALA A 9 -1.58 -25.81 50.05
CA ALA A 9 -2.21 -24.69 49.34
C ALA A 9 -1.66 -24.65 47.91
N ALA A 10 -2.45 -25.12 46.95
CA ALA A 10 -2.17 -24.89 45.54
C ALA A 10 -2.54 -23.45 45.20
N ALA A 11 -1.54 -22.59 45.03
CA ALA A 11 -1.71 -21.27 44.45
C ALA A 11 -2.03 -21.43 42.96
N LEU A 12 -3.30 -21.21 42.58
CA LEU A 12 -3.66 -21.02 41.18
C LEU A 12 -3.03 -19.69 40.72
N VAL A 13 -1.97 -19.79 39.95
CA VAL A 13 -1.49 -18.70 39.10
C VAL A 13 -2.47 -18.60 37.93
N PHE A 14 -3.42 -17.67 38.02
CA PHE A 14 -4.15 -17.22 36.84
C PHE A 14 -3.16 -16.42 35.99
N ALA A 15 -2.61 -17.07 34.96
CA ALA A 15 -2.00 -16.35 33.86
C ALA A 15 -3.11 -15.52 33.21
N ASN A 16 -3.13 -14.21 33.48
CA ASN A 16 -3.84 -13.26 32.65
C ASN A 16 -3.13 -13.27 31.29
N ALA A 17 -3.59 -14.13 30.39
CA ALA A 17 -3.39 -13.91 28.97
C ALA A 17 -4.13 -12.59 28.69
N ALA A 18 -3.37 -11.50 28.52
CA ALA A 18 -3.91 -10.28 27.96
C ALA A 18 -4.59 -10.68 26.66
N SER A 19 -5.93 -10.67 26.65
CA SER A 19 -6.67 -10.89 25.42
C SER A 19 -6.20 -9.79 24.47
N ALA A 20 -5.67 -10.15 23.31
CA ALA A 20 -5.35 -9.18 22.27
C ALA A 20 -6.60 -8.30 22.10
N SER A 21 -6.46 -7.01 22.40
CA SER A 21 -7.55 -6.05 22.27
C SER A 21 -8.09 -6.15 20.84
N ALA A 22 -9.40 -6.34 20.69
CA ALA A 22 -9.98 -6.43 19.36
C ALA A 22 -9.81 -5.08 18.64
N LEU A 23 -9.28 -5.11 17.42
CA LEU A 23 -9.07 -3.90 16.61
C LEU A 23 -10.41 -3.27 16.25
N THR A 24 -10.48 -1.96 16.29
CA THR A 24 -11.67 -1.25 15.82
C THR A 24 -11.64 -1.15 14.30
N ARG A 25 -12.82 -0.95 13.67
CA ARG A 25 -12.88 -0.65 12.23
C ARG A 25 -12.18 0.66 11.88
N ASP A 26 -12.20 1.64 12.77
CA ASP A 26 -11.46 2.89 12.60
C ASP A 26 -9.96 2.64 12.47
N GLU A 27 -9.40 1.78 13.33
CA GLU A 27 -7.99 1.40 13.29
C GLU A 27 -7.63 0.63 12.03
N ILE A 28 -8.44 -0.38 11.65
CA ILE A 28 -8.22 -1.15 10.40
C ILE A 28 -8.21 -0.22 9.18
N MET A 29 -9.19 0.68 9.10
CA MET A 29 -9.29 1.61 7.97
C MET A 29 -8.19 2.67 7.99
N SER A 30 -7.77 3.12 9.18
CA SER A 30 -6.61 4.01 9.35
C SER A 30 -5.34 3.36 8.80
N ARG A 31 -5.06 2.11 9.19
CA ARG A 31 -3.91 1.33 8.67
C ARG A 31 -3.98 1.11 7.16
N ALA A 32 -5.13 0.66 6.66
CA ALA A 32 -5.35 0.43 5.23
C ALA A 32 -5.05 1.68 4.39
N LYS A 33 -5.52 2.84 4.88
CA LYS A 33 -5.27 4.12 4.22
C LYS A 33 -3.83 4.61 4.39
N GLY A 34 -3.19 4.34 5.52
CA GLY A 34 -1.77 4.62 5.71
C GLY A 34 -0.94 3.95 4.61
N PHE A 35 -1.15 2.66 4.34
CA PHE A 35 -0.46 1.99 3.21
C PHE A 35 -0.87 2.52 1.83
N THR A 36 -2.13 2.93 1.67
CA THR A 36 -2.68 3.41 0.40
C THR A 36 -2.19 4.80 0.02
N TYR A 37 -2.09 5.71 0.98
CA TYR A 37 -1.75 7.11 0.76
C TYR A 37 -0.34 7.46 1.22
N HIS A 38 0.47 6.45 1.58
CA HIS A 38 1.87 6.64 1.96
C HIS A 38 2.68 7.28 0.84
N PRO A 39 3.26 8.48 1.04
CA PRO A 39 4.20 9.05 0.10
C PRO A 39 5.58 8.41 0.25
N TRP A 40 6.25 8.12 -0.86
CA TRP A 40 7.63 7.60 -0.83
C TRP A 40 8.38 7.94 -2.12
N ARG A 41 9.71 7.83 -2.09
CA ARG A 41 10.59 8.10 -3.24
C ARG A 41 11.41 6.88 -3.60
N SER A 42 11.31 6.45 -4.86
CA SER A 42 12.23 5.47 -5.42
C SER A 42 13.50 6.19 -5.89
N ALA A 43 14.65 5.79 -5.38
CA ALA A 43 15.95 6.20 -5.88
C ALA A 43 16.46 5.23 -6.98
N ALA A 44 17.61 5.55 -7.56
CA ALA A 44 18.31 4.67 -8.49
C ALA A 44 18.70 3.32 -7.84
N ALA A 45 19.02 3.35 -6.54
CA ALA A 45 19.34 2.15 -5.77
C ALA A 45 18.15 1.16 -5.74
N ASN A 46 16.92 1.65 -5.64
CA ASN A 46 15.73 0.79 -5.54
C ASN A 46 15.31 0.12 -6.87
N GLN A 47 16.00 0.39 -7.99
CA GLN A 47 15.64 -0.20 -9.29
C GLN A 47 15.97 -1.67 -9.40
N ARG A 48 17.10 -2.07 -8.83
CA ARG A 48 17.52 -3.46 -8.69
C ARG A 48 17.74 -3.84 -7.23
N GLY A 49 17.99 -2.85 -6.37
CA GLY A 49 18.48 -3.06 -5.03
C GLY A 49 19.64 -4.03 -4.96
N THR A 50 19.68 -4.83 -3.90
CA THR A 50 20.62 -5.94 -3.74
C THR A 50 20.15 -7.22 -4.46
N CYS A 51 19.09 -7.17 -5.27
CA CYS A 51 18.43 -8.36 -5.83
C CYS A 51 19.19 -9.07 -6.94
N ALA A 52 20.28 -8.51 -7.46
CA ALA A 52 21.02 -9.13 -8.55
C ALA A 52 21.52 -10.55 -8.23
N SER A 53 21.76 -10.86 -6.95
CA SER A 53 22.15 -12.20 -6.48
C SER A 53 20.98 -13.18 -6.30
N GLU A 54 19.76 -12.68 -6.11
CA GLU A 54 18.55 -13.51 -5.95
C GLU A 54 17.85 -13.74 -7.28
N ASN A 55 17.75 -12.69 -8.11
CA ASN A 55 17.18 -12.74 -9.45
C ASN A 55 17.85 -11.68 -10.34
N ALA A 56 18.73 -12.11 -11.25
CA ALA A 56 19.47 -11.22 -12.15
C ALA A 56 18.56 -10.43 -13.13
N SER A 57 17.37 -10.96 -13.40
CA SER A 57 16.37 -10.36 -14.30
C SER A 57 15.46 -9.37 -13.57
N TYR A 58 15.49 -9.33 -12.23
CA TYR A 58 14.66 -8.42 -11.46
C TYR A 58 14.88 -6.96 -11.85
N ALA A 59 13.78 -6.24 -12.03
CA ALA A 59 13.76 -4.80 -12.17
C ALA A 59 12.46 -4.23 -11.60
N SER A 60 12.57 -3.26 -10.71
CA SER A 60 11.41 -2.58 -10.15
C SER A 60 10.57 -1.90 -11.24
N LEU A 61 9.25 -2.02 -11.09
CA LEU A 61 8.27 -1.27 -11.88
C LEU A 61 8.20 0.21 -11.50
N SER A 62 8.64 0.55 -10.29
CA SER A 62 8.70 1.90 -9.74
C SER A 62 10.03 2.52 -10.15
N LYS A 63 10.05 3.25 -11.26
CA LYS A 63 11.23 3.98 -11.75
C LYS A 63 11.64 5.10 -10.78
N PRO A 64 12.85 5.68 -10.89
CA PRO A 64 13.25 6.74 -9.97
C PRO A 64 12.26 7.91 -10.01
N GLY A 65 11.76 8.33 -8.84
CA GLY A 65 10.71 9.33 -8.73
C GLY A 65 9.87 9.19 -7.46
N ASP A 66 8.83 10.02 -7.38
CA ASP A 66 7.91 10.08 -6.24
C ASP A 66 6.66 9.25 -6.51
N TYR A 67 6.19 8.58 -5.46
CA TYR A 67 5.08 7.65 -5.50
C TYR A 67 4.15 7.88 -4.31
N VAL A 68 2.93 7.36 -4.45
CA VAL A 68 1.95 7.27 -3.38
C VAL A 68 1.28 5.91 -3.41
N GLY A 69 1.18 5.29 -2.24
CA GLY A 69 0.78 3.89 -2.06
C GLY A 69 1.98 2.95 -2.21
N LEU A 70 2.12 2.01 -1.28
CA LEU A 70 3.24 1.06 -1.28
C LEU A 70 3.28 0.27 -2.58
N PRO A 71 4.46 -0.04 -3.13
CA PRO A 71 4.56 -0.86 -4.33
C PRO A 71 4.04 -2.27 -4.05
N TYR A 72 3.45 -2.88 -5.07
CA TYR A 72 3.04 -4.28 -4.99
C TYR A 72 4.29 -5.17 -4.97
N ASP A 73 4.36 -6.10 -4.02
CA ASP A 73 5.51 -6.99 -3.81
C ASP A 73 5.03 -8.42 -3.62
N TRP A 74 5.42 -9.33 -4.51
CA TRP A 74 4.94 -10.72 -4.52
C TRP A 74 5.38 -11.49 -3.27
N GLY A 75 4.43 -11.91 -2.44
CA GLY A 75 4.70 -12.52 -1.14
C GLY A 75 5.09 -11.50 -0.05
N GLY A 76 4.95 -10.21 -0.34
CA GLY A 76 5.35 -9.12 0.55
C GLY A 76 4.40 -8.93 1.73
N TYR A 77 4.97 -8.87 2.93
CA TYR A 77 4.30 -8.57 4.20
C TYR A 77 5.26 -7.80 5.09
N MET A 78 4.93 -6.54 5.41
CA MET A 78 5.77 -5.68 6.26
C MET A 78 5.01 -4.49 6.81
N SER A 79 5.49 -3.93 7.93
CA SER A 79 4.99 -2.64 8.44
C SER A 79 5.44 -1.49 7.53
N LEU A 80 4.80 -0.33 7.71
CA LEU A 80 5.15 0.88 6.97
C LEU A 80 6.59 1.31 7.25
N PHE A 81 7.00 1.29 8.52
CA PHE A 81 8.37 1.61 8.93
C PHE A 81 9.41 0.66 8.32
N THR A 82 9.10 -0.65 8.24
CA THR A 82 10.00 -1.63 7.61
C THR A 82 10.18 -1.34 6.12
N PHE A 83 9.11 -0.98 5.43
CA PHE A 83 9.15 -0.55 4.04
C PHE A 83 10.06 0.68 3.87
N ASP A 84 9.85 1.72 4.68
CA ASP A 84 10.64 2.96 4.64
C ASP A 84 12.13 2.69 4.84
N GLN A 85 12.49 1.92 5.87
CA GLN A 85 13.88 1.52 6.09
C GLN A 85 14.48 0.76 4.90
N GLY A 86 13.70 -0.14 4.29
CA GLY A 86 14.14 -0.89 3.11
C GLY A 86 14.40 0.00 1.92
N ILE A 87 13.53 0.98 1.66
CA ILE A 87 13.72 1.97 0.61
C ILE A 87 14.99 2.80 0.87
N ALA A 88 15.19 3.29 2.09
CA ALA A 88 16.39 4.06 2.47
C ALA A 88 17.69 3.24 2.33
N ARG A 89 17.62 1.93 2.61
CA ARG A 89 18.73 0.98 2.42
C ARG A 89 18.96 0.58 0.96
N GLY A 90 18.10 1.03 0.04
CA GLY A 90 18.22 0.74 -1.38
C GLY A 90 17.67 -0.62 -1.78
N LEU A 91 16.80 -1.26 -1.00
CA LEU A 91 16.12 -2.50 -1.42
C LEU A 91 15.21 -2.26 -2.64
N GLY A 92 14.95 -3.31 -3.41
CA GLY A 92 14.11 -3.24 -4.60
C GLY A 92 12.68 -2.83 -4.25
N ALA A 93 12.09 -1.88 -4.98
CA ALA A 93 10.72 -1.45 -4.71
C ALA A 93 9.70 -2.35 -5.42
N GLY A 94 9.06 -3.25 -4.68
CA GLY A 94 8.08 -4.21 -5.18
C GLY A 94 8.65 -5.30 -6.10
N SER A 95 7.80 -6.24 -6.47
CA SER A 95 8.10 -7.37 -7.36
C SER A 95 6.80 -7.92 -7.96
N GLN A 96 6.90 -8.72 -9.01
CA GLN A 96 5.78 -9.38 -9.68
C GLN A 96 5.86 -10.90 -9.52
N SER A 97 4.77 -11.60 -9.85
CA SER A 97 4.71 -13.07 -9.77
C SER A 97 5.81 -13.77 -10.57
N THR A 98 6.23 -13.16 -11.68
CA THR A 98 7.29 -13.65 -12.57
C THR A 98 8.68 -13.53 -11.95
N ASP A 99 8.86 -12.64 -10.97
CA ASP A 99 10.13 -12.46 -10.27
C ASP A 99 10.32 -13.51 -9.16
N GLY A 100 9.23 -14.13 -8.70
CA GLY A 100 9.21 -14.99 -7.53
C GLY A 100 9.08 -14.18 -6.22
N ILE A 101 9.16 -14.87 -5.09
CA ILE A 101 9.23 -14.21 -3.77
C ILE A 101 10.70 -13.86 -3.52
N LEU A 102 10.99 -12.57 -3.37
CA LEU A 102 12.34 -12.05 -3.17
C LEU A 102 12.49 -11.48 -1.76
N GLN A 103 13.67 -11.63 -1.14
CA GLN A 103 13.96 -11.07 0.19
C GLN A 103 14.62 -9.69 0.09
N CYS A 104 15.19 -9.39 -1.07
CA CYS A 104 15.81 -8.11 -1.40
C CYS A 104 14.82 -7.02 -1.85
N THR A 105 13.51 -7.29 -1.83
CA THR A 105 12.45 -6.35 -2.21
C THR A 105 11.62 -5.91 -1.00
N VAL A 106 10.96 -4.76 -1.15
CA VAL A 106 10.02 -4.22 -0.18
C VAL A 106 8.70 -3.78 -0.81
N GLY A 107 7.61 -4.03 -0.10
CA GLY A 107 6.24 -3.69 -0.47
C GLY A 107 5.25 -4.71 0.11
N LEU A 108 4.03 -4.74 -0.43
CA LEU A 108 2.96 -5.61 0.04
C LEU A 108 2.31 -6.36 -1.12
N ASP A 109 1.98 -7.64 -0.93
CA ASP A 109 1.01 -8.31 -1.80
C ASP A 109 -0.44 -8.07 -1.33
N CYS A 110 -1.41 -8.60 -2.10
CA CYS A 110 -2.82 -8.42 -1.82
C CYS A 110 -3.21 -8.87 -0.40
N SER A 111 -2.68 -9.99 0.07
CA SER A 111 -2.98 -10.58 1.35
C SER A 111 -2.09 -10.10 2.50
N GLY A 112 -0.85 -9.71 2.22
CA GLY A 112 0.05 -9.05 3.14
C GLY A 112 -0.49 -7.68 3.54
N PHE A 113 -1.03 -6.91 2.58
CA PHE A 113 -1.75 -5.67 2.86
C PHE A 113 -2.94 -5.89 3.81
N VAL A 114 -3.80 -6.88 3.52
CA VAL A 114 -4.95 -7.17 4.39
C VAL A 114 -4.51 -7.64 5.77
N SER A 115 -3.49 -8.50 5.85
CA SER A 115 -2.96 -9.00 7.12
C SER A 115 -2.42 -7.88 7.99
N GLN A 116 -1.66 -6.94 7.42
CA GLN A 116 -1.15 -5.75 8.10
C GLN A 116 -2.30 -4.84 8.56
N ALA A 117 -3.28 -4.55 7.69
CA ALA A 117 -4.43 -3.74 8.05
C ALA A 117 -5.28 -4.38 9.18
N TRP A 118 -5.34 -5.72 9.23
CA TRP A 118 -5.97 -6.47 10.30
C TRP A 118 -5.09 -6.71 11.52
N GLY A 119 -3.86 -6.22 11.56
CA GLY A 119 -2.93 -6.41 12.69
C GLY A 119 -2.72 -7.89 13.05
N VAL A 120 -2.66 -8.76 12.05
CA VAL A 120 -2.43 -10.20 12.21
C VAL A 120 -1.14 -10.59 11.47
N GLY A 121 -0.60 -11.76 11.82
CA GLY A 121 0.53 -12.35 11.10
C GLY A 121 0.25 -12.55 9.61
N HIS A 122 1.26 -12.97 8.85
CA HIS A 122 1.13 -13.11 7.40
C HIS A 122 0.21 -14.28 7.01
N PHE A 123 -1.04 -13.98 6.65
CA PHE A 123 -1.99 -14.92 6.04
C PHE A 123 -2.11 -14.65 4.55
N THR A 124 -2.18 -15.71 3.74
CA THR A 124 -2.37 -15.60 2.29
C THR A 124 -3.86 -15.58 1.94
N THR A 125 -4.20 -15.29 0.68
CA THR A 125 -5.59 -15.45 0.20
C THR A 125 -6.17 -16.83 0.47
N SER A 126 -5.34 -17.88 0.50
CA SER A 126 -5.74 -19.27 0.73
C SER A 126 -5.84 -19.66 2.20
N SER A 127 -5.16 -18.95 3.10
CA SER A 127 -5.16 -19.22 4.56
C SER A 127 -5.86 -18.14 5.39
N LEU A 128 -6.42 -17.11 4.73
CA LEU A 128 -7.12 -16.01 5.38
C LEU A 128 -8.30 -16.47 6.25
N ASP A 129 -8.84 -17.66 5.98
CA ASP A 129 -9.90 -18.30 6.76
C ASP A 129 -9.50 -18.68 8.19
N GLN A 130 -8.20 -18.82 8.45
CA GLN A 130 -7.68 -19.11 9.78
C GLN A 130 -7.81 -17.91 10.74
N THR A 131 -7.92 -16.69 10.19
CA THR A 131 -8.02 -15.45 10.96
C THR A 131 -9.32 -14.67 10.69
N SER A 132 -10.24 -15.24 9.91
CA SER A 132 -11.51 -14.58 9.58
C SER A 132 -12.68 -15.57 9.44
N GLY A 133 -13.90 -15.08 9.57
CA GLY A 133 -15.14 -15.81 9.28
C GLY A 133 -15.76 -15.36 7.95
N ALA A 134 -16.38 -16.30 7.21
CA ALA A 134 -17.19 -15.94 6.06
C ALA A 134 -18.48 -15.22 6.50
N ILE A 135 -18.89 -14.20 5.75
CA ILE A 135 -20.10 -13.41 6.03
C ILE A 135 -20.95 -13.24 4.76
N ALA A 136 -22.23 -12.90 4.95
CA ALA A 136 -23.07 -12.49 3.83
C ALA A 136 -22.60 -11.15 3.25
N ALA A 137 -22.66 -10.97 1.93
CA ALA A 137 -22.29 -9.71 1.27
C ALA A 137 -23.13 -8.50 1.76
N SER A 138 -24.36 -8.74 2.20
CA SER A 138 -25.22 -7.72 2.82
C SER A 138 -24.74 -7.27 4.20
N ALA A 139 -23.90 -8.07 4.87
CA ALA A 139 -23.38 -7.79 6.19
C ALA A 139 -22.00 -7.11 6.17
N LEU A 140 -21.44 -6.81 4.99
CA LEU A 140 -20.15 -6.15 4.84
C LEU A 140 -20.11 -4.78 5.50
N LEU A 141 -19.05 -4.54 6.26
CA LEU A 141 -18.74 -3.31 6.96
C LEU A 141 -17.29 -2.89 6.66
N PRO A 142 -16.93 -1.59 6.81
CA PRO A 142 -15.59 -1.10 6.50
C PRO A 142 -14.49 -1.90 7.19
N GLY A 143 -13.52 -2.41 6.43
CA GLY A 143 -12.44 -3.27 6.94
C GLY A 143 -12.69 -4.77 6.80
N ASP A 144 -13.90 -5.19 6.44
CA ASP A 144 -14.13 -6.55 5.93
C ASP A 144 -13.52 -6.69 4.51
N VAL A 145 -13.40 -7.91 3.99
CA VAL A 145 -12.78 -8.15 2.67
C VAL A 145 -13.66 -8.99 1.77
N TYR A 146 -13.51 -8.81 0.46
CA TYR A 146 -13.85 -9.82 -0.53
C TYR A 146 -12.60 -10.66 -0.77
N ASN A 147 -12.65 -11.98 -0.52
CA ASN A 147 -11.53 -12.88 -0.73
C ASN A 147 -11.87 -13.98 -1.74
N LYS A 148 -10.98 -14.20 -2.72
CA LYS A 148 -10.97 -15.37 -3.58
C LYS A 148 -9.67 -16.13 -3.34
N ALA A 149 -9.77 -17.25 -2.62
CA ALA A 149 -8.63 -18.06 -2.24
C ALA A 149 -7.77 -18.47 -3.46
N GLY A 150 -6.45 -18.35 -3.30
CA GLY A 150 -5.47 -18.61 -4.35
C GLY A 150 -5.42 -17.56 -5.46
N TYR A 151 -6.18 -16.45 -5.34
CA TYR A 151 -6.30 -15.45 -6.40
C TYR A 151 -6.09 -14.03 -5.92
N HIS A 152 -7.00 -13.46 -5.14
CA HIS A 152 -6.92 -12.04 -4.75
C HIS A 152 -7.83 -11.74 -3.56
N VAL A 153 -7.47 -10.71 -2.81
CA VAL A 153 -8.29 -10.17 -1.72
C VAL A 153 -8.32 -8.65 -1.80
N ALA A 154 -9.50 -8.07 -1.57
CA ALA A 154 -9.71 -6.62 -1.58
C ALA A 154 -10.53 -6.21 -0.35
N MET A 155 -10.09 -5.19 0.36
CA MET A 155 -10.74 -4.68 1.56
C MET A 155 -11.87 -3.73 1.20
N TYR A 156 -13.05 -4.01 1.72
CA TYR A 156 -14.24 -3.18 1.54
C TYR A 156 -14.17 -1.93 2.42
N SER A 157 -14.42 -0.77 1.83
CA SER A 157 -14.53 0.51 2.51
C SER A 157 -16.01 0.86 2.75
N HIS A 158 -16.75 1.17 1.70
CA HIS A 158 -18.15 1.56 1.76
C HIS A 158 -18.84 1.32 0.40
N LYS A 159 -20.16 1.54 0.35
CA LYS A 159 -20.93 1.55 -0.90
C LYS A 159 -21.10 2.97 -1.41
N LEU A 160 -20.93 3.15 -2.71
CA LEU A 160 -21.36 4.35 -3.42
C LEU A 160 -22.89 4.40 -3.50
N ALA A 161 -23.44 5.56 -3.87
CA ALA A 161 -24.89 5.74 -4.03
C ALA A 161 -25.51 4.81 -5.08
N ASN A 162 -24.73 4.37 -6.08
CA ASN A 162 -25.14 3.39 -7.08
C ASN A 162 -25.09 1.92 -6.58
N GLY A 163 -24.69 1.70 -5.32
CA GLY A 163 -24.56 0.39 -4.69
C GLY A 163 -23.24 -0.34 -4.94
N GLU A 164 -22.33 0.23 -5.73
CA GLU A 164 -21.02 -0.37 -6.00
C GLU A 164 -20.06 -0.23 -4.81
N PRO A 165 -19.19 -1.22 -4.57
CA PRO A 165 -18.22 -1.16 -3.49
C PRO A 165 -17.04 -0.26 -3.85
N VAL A 166 -16.58 0.53 -2.89
CA VAL A 166 -15.24 1.11 -2.87
C VAL A 166 -14.33 0.17 -2.10
N LEU A 167 -13.16 -0.11 -2.66
CA LEU A 167 -12.20 -1.07 -2.13
C LEU A 167 -10.83 -0.43 -1.91
N TYR A 168 -10.07 -0.95 -0.94
CA TYR A 168 -8.63 -0.79 -0.83
C TYR A 168 -7.96 -2.11 -1.13
N GLU A 169 -6.92 -2.11 -1.96
CA GLU A 169 -6.26 -3.35 -2.38
C GLU A 169 -4.81 -3.11 -2.81
N ALA A 170 -3.95 -4.11 -2.60
CA ALA A 170 -2.67 -4.20 -3.29
C ALA A 170 -2.87 -5.03 -4.56
N LEU A 171 -2.81 -4.39 -5.72
CA LEU A 171 -2.97 -5.06 -7.01
C LEU A 171 -2.22 -4.29 -8.10
N GLY A 172 -1.63 -5.03 -9.04
CA GLY A 172 -0.88 -4.45 -10.15
C GLY A 172 0.43 -3.84 -9.67
N ASN A 173 0.45 -2.52 -9.52
CA ASN A 173 1.68 -1.76 -9.25
C ASN A 173 1.83 -1.33 -7.78
N ASN A 174 0.74 -1.17 -7.05
CA ASN A 174 0.75 -0.56 -5.71
C ASN A 174 -0.49 -0.92 -4.88
N VAL A 175 -0.44 -0.59 -3.59
CA VAL A 175 -1.60 -0.44 -2.70
C VAL A 175 -2.37 0.81 -3.11
N HIS A 176 -3.65 0.66 -3.42
CA HIS A 176 -4.47 1.75 -3.91
C HIS A 176 -5.95 1.60 -3.57
N ILE A 177 -6.67 2.70 -3.74
CA ILE A 177 -8.13 2.70 -3.73
C ILE A 177 -8.69 2.31 -5.10
N ASN A 178 -9.66 1.40 -5.12
CA ASN A 178 -10.43 1.02 -6.28
C ASN A 178 -11.89 1.48 -6.09
N GLN A 179 -12.24 2.53 -6.82
CA GLN A 179 -13.57 3.14 -6.79
C GLN A 179 -14.45 2.71 -7.97
N TYR A 180 -13.86 2.06 -8.98
CA TYR A 180 -14.49 1.91 -10.29
C TYR A 180 -14.64 0.47 -10.78
N GLY A 181 -14.01 -0.51 -10.12
CA GLY A 181 -14.11 -1.92 -10.49
C GLY A 181 -15.51 -2.53 -10.25
N GLY A 182 -16.26 -1.94 -9.32
CA GLY A 182 -17.64 -2.31 -9.00
C GLY A 182 -17.82 -3.76 -8.56
N LEU A 183 -19.07 -4.24 -8.59
CA LEU A 183 -19.39 -5.62 -8.20
C LEU A 183 -18.76 -6.68 -9.12
N SER A 184 -18.45 -6.34 -10.37
CA SER A 184 -17.77 -7.24 -11.30
C SER A 184 -16.34 -7.57 -10.89
N HIS A 185 -15.64 -6.63 -10.24
CA HIS A 185 -14.27 -6.85 -9.76
C HIS A 185 -14.20 -7.96 -8.70
N VAL A 186 -15.23 -8.04 -7.86
CA VAL A 186 -15.33 -8.99 -6.75
C VAL A 186 -16.33 -10.13 -7.04
N ALA A 187 -16.69 -10.34 -8.30
CA ALA A 187 -17.62 -11.39 -8.69
C ALA A 187 -17.03 -12.78 -8.37
N GLY A 188 -17.76 -13.56 -7.58
CA GLY A 188 -17.33 -14.90 -7.13
C GLY A 188 -16.33 -14.90 -5.97
N TYR A 189 -16.12 -13.77 -5.30
CA TYR A 189 -15.35 -13.68 -4.08
C TYR A 189 -16.25 -13.98 -2.87
N THR A 190 -15.67 -14.56 -1.83
CA THR A 190 -16.32 -14.79 -0.55
C THR A 190 -16.07 -13.60 0.38
N PRO A 191 -17.10 -12.87 0.83
CA PRO A 191 -16.93 -11.86 1.86
C PRO A 191 -16.47 -12.47 3.18
N ARG A 192 -15.47 -11.85 3.83
CA ARG A 192 -14.89 -12.32 5.08
C ARG A 192 -14.66 -11.17 6.06
N ARG A 193 -14.74 -11.49 7.35
CA ARG A 193 -14.51 -10.56 8.47
C ARG A 193 -13.47 -11.13 9.41
N ALA A 194 -12.45 -10.34 9.74
CA ALA A 194 -11.44 -10.70 10.73
C ALA A 194 -12.08 -11.14 12.06
N ASN A 195 -11.51 -12.14 12.73
CA ASN A 195 -12.06 -12.66 13.98
C ASN A 195 -12.01 -11.65 15.13
N ASN A 196 -11.01 -10.76 15.12
CA ASN A 196 -10.72 -9.81 16.21
C ASN A 196 -11.12 -8.37 15.86
N VAL A 197 -12.24 -8.15 15.16
CA VAL A 197 -12.73 -6.80 14.82
C VAL A 197 -13.95 -6.38 15.65
N THR A 198 -13.98 -5.11 16.06
CA THR A 198 -15.12 -4.49 16.74
C THR A 198 -15.59 -3.21 16.04
N GLY A 199 -16.81 -2.78 16.36
CA GLY A 199 -17.44 -1.60 15.76
C GLY A 199 -18.21 -1.88 14.47
N THR A 200 -19.05 -0.92 14.08
CA THR A 200 -19.94 -1.02 12.91
C THR A 200 -19.68 0.04 11.84
N THR A 201 -18.87 1.05 12.15
CA THR A 201 -18.59 2.19 11.28
C THR A 201 -17.11 2.52 11.28
N ALA A 202 -16.67 3.26 10.26
CA ALA A 202 -15.39 3.95 10.25
C ALA A 202 -15.63 5.45 10.03
N THR A 203 -15.10 6.31 10.90
CA THR A 203 -15.43 7.73 11.04
C THR A 203 -14.27 8.68 10.74
N GLU A 204 -13.13 8.16 10.27
CA GLU A 204 -11.88 8.92 10.03
C GLU A 204 -11.40 9.70 11.27
N PRO A 205 -10.98 8.99 12.32
CA PRO A 205 -10.60 9.62 13.58
C PRO A 205 -9.46 10.64 13.40
N VAL A 206 -9.55 11.73 14.15
CA VAL A 206 -8.53 12.78 14.18
C VAL A 206 -7.22 12.26 14.79
N GLY A 207 -6.11 12.81 14.33
CA GLY A 207 -4.78 12.44 14.81
C GLY A 207 -4.18 11.23 14.10
N THR A 208 -4.75 10.83 12.96
CA THR A 208 -4.22 9.75 12.11
C THR A 208 -3.48 10.30 10.90
N VAL A 209 -2.79 9.42 10.16
CA VAL A 209 -2.10 9.78 8.90
C VAL A 209 -3.04 10.44 7.87
N ASN A 210 -4.33 10.10 7.88
CA ASN A 210 -5.30 10.63 6.92
C ASN A 210 -6.09 11.83 7.44
N ASN A 211 -6.16 12.00 8.76
CA ASN A 211 -6.82 13.13 9.39
C ASN A 211 -5.98 13.71 10.55
N PRO A 212 -4.79 14.31 10.27
CA PRO A 212 -3.95 14.89 11.31
C PRO A 212 -4.64 16.05 12.03
N ILE A 213 -4.33 16.24 13.31
CA ILE A 213 -4.83 17.37 14.11
C ILE A 213 -4.17 18.67 13.62
N ALA A 214 -4.96 19.66 13.22
CA ALA A 214 -4.42 20.92 12.74
C ALA A 214 -3.94 21.82 13.89
N ILE A 215 -2.67 22.23 13.84
CA ILE A 215 -2.11 23.30 14.67
C ILE A 215 -2.29 24.63 13.91
N THR A 216 -3.29 25.41 14.31
CA THR A 216 -3.68 26.65 13.59
C THR A 216 -3.13 27.93 14.20
N SER A 217 -2.60 27.90 15.42
CA SER A 217 -2.09 29.07 16.13
C SER A 217 -1.02 28.68 17.16
N PHE A 218 -0.15 29.63 17.54
CA PHE A 218 0.87 29.43 18.58
C PHE A 218 0.71 30.45 19.72
N PRO A 219 1.06 30.07 20.97
CA PRO A 219 1.42 28.72 21.39
C PRO A 219 0.24 27.75 21.27
N PHE A 220 0.55 26.47 21.06
CA PHE A 220 -0.42 25.38 20.97
C PHE A 220 -0.14 24.38 22.09
N THR A 221 -1.20 23.89 22.73
CA THR A 221 -1.13 22.82 23.72
C THR A 221 -2.27 21.85 23.49
N ASP A 222 -1.99 20.55 23.58
CA ASP A 222 -3.01 19.50 23.50
C ASP A 222 -2.68 18.39 24.50
N SER A 223 -3.68 17.86 25.19
CA SER A 223 -3.53 16.76 26.14
C SER A 223 -4.39 15.59 25.68
N ARG A 224 -3.76 14.43 25.48
CA ARG A 224 -4.40 13.22 24.97
C ARG A 224 -3.82 11.98 25.63
N ASP A 225 -4.36 10.83 25.25
CA ASP A 225 -3.92 9.52 25.70
C ASP A 225 -3.71 8.61 24.49
N THR A 226 -2.46 8.19 24.23
CA THR A 226 -2.13 7.35 23.06
C THR A 226 -2.88 6.02 23.08
N ARG A 227 -3.30 5.51 24.23
CA ARG A 227 -4.16 4.31 24.32
C ARG A 227 -5.50 4.45 23.61
N GLN A 228 -5.91 5.68 23.29
CA GLN A 228 -7.16 6.00 22.58
C GLN A 228 -6.92 6.31 21.09
N SER A 229 -5.68 6.29 20.63
CA SER A 229 -5.37 6.56 19.22
C SER A 229 -5.76 5.37 18.34
N MET A 230 -6.14 5.69 17.10
CA MET A 230 -6.41 4.74 16.02
C MET A 230 -5.29 4.79 14.95
N SER A 231 -4.19 5.49 15.23
CA SER A 231 -2.96 5.48 14.42
C SER A 231 -1.88 4.70 15.15
N ASP A 232 -1.15 3.90 14.39
CA ASP A 232 -0.07 3.00 14.83
C ASP A 232 0.66 2.56 13.55
N MET A 233 1.21 3.55 12.83
CA MET A 233 1.78 3.37 11.49
C MET A 233 3.19 3.95 11.34
N LEU A 234 3.53 5.03 12.04
CA LEU A 234 4.84 5.69 11.92
C LEU A 234 5.81 5.20 13.01
N ASP A 235 6.10 3.90 13.02
CA ASP A 235 6.79 3.19 14.11
C ASP A 235 8.28 3.56 14.36
N GLY A 236 8.75 4.70 13.87
CA GLY A 236 10.08 5.23 14.15
C GLY A 236 10.47 6.42 13.27
N CYS A 237 11.74 6.81 13.40
CA CYS A 237 12.33 7.99 12.78
C CYS A 237 13.68 7.64 12.14
N SER A 238 13.92 8.07 10.89
CA SER A 238 15.17 7.78 10.17
C SER A 238 16.44 8.37 10.78
N LEU A 239 16.33 9.39 11.63
CA LEU A 239 17.48 9.95 12.35
C LEU A 239 18.04 9.00 13.41
N ASP A 240 17.21 8.11 13.96
CA ASP A 240 17.63 7.06 14.88
C ASP A 240 16.68 5.86 14.78
N ALA A 241 16.85 5.09 13.70
CA ALA A 241 16.03 3.92 13.42
C ALA A 241 16.13 2.79 14.48
N THR A 242 17.06 2.91 15.45
CA THR A 242 17.18 1.96 16.56
C THR A 242 16.15 2.21 17.67
N LYS A 243 15.54 3.41 17.69
CA LYS A 243 14.49 3.79 18.61
C LYS A 243 13.15 3.42 18.01
N GLN A 244 12.61 2.30 18.49
CA GLN A 244 11.30 1.80 18.07
C GLN A 244 10.21 2.62 18.75
N GLN A 245 9.16 2.93 17.99
CA GLN A 245 7.99 3.66 18.47
C GLN A 245 6.74 2.90 17.99
N ARG A 246 6.69 1.59 18.28
CA ARG A 246 5.67 0.65 17.76
C ARG A 246 4.38 0.63 18.59
N GLY A 247 4.06 1.76 19.21
CA GLY A 247 2.80 1.90 19.91
C GLY A 247 1.95 2.96 19.24
N PRO A 248 0.72 3.15 19.74
CA PRO A 248 -0.18 4.12 19.13
C PRO A 248 0.35 5.55 19.22
N GLU A 249 -0.03 6.36 18.23
CA GLU A 249 0.52 7.70 18.00
C GLU A 249 -0.58 8.73 17.72
N TYR A 250 -0.34 10.01 17.99
CA TYR A 250 -1.16 11.10 17.45
C TYR A 250 -0.35 11.99 16.53
N ILE A 251 -0.91 12.28 15.37
CA ILE A 251 -0.27 13.05 14.32
C ILE A 251 -0.91 14.44 14.24
N TYR A 252 -0.06 15.46 14.31
CA TYR A 252 -0.42 16.87 14.21
C TYR A 252 0.16 17.45 12.93
N LYS A 253 -0.59 18.31 12.25
CA LYS A 253 -0.18 19.00 11.04
C LYS A 253 -0.05 20.50 11.30
N VAL A 254 1.05 21.06 10.85
CA VAL A 254 1.35 22.49 10.96
C VAL A 254 1.83 23.03 9.61
N THR A 255 1.43 24.25 9.25
CA THR A 255 1.90 24.92 8.04
C THR A 255 2.48 26.28 8.38
N PHE A 256 3.74 26.50 8.01
CA PHE A 256 4.44 27.76 8.21
C PHE A 256 4.45 28.56 6.91
N THR A 257 4.05 29.82 7.00
CA THR A 257 4.07 30.79 5.88
C THR A 257 5.26 31.76 5.96
N GLN A 258 6.10 31.60 6.99
CA GLN A 258 7.35 32.31 7.18
C GLN A 258 8.31 31.38 7.93
N PRO A 259 9.63 31.45 7.67
CA PRO A 259 10.60 30.69 8.45
C PRO A 259 10.66 31.12 9.92
N GLY A 260 11.20 30.24 10.76
CA GLY A 260 11.42 30.54 12.17
C GLY A 260 11.91 29.35 12.98
N THR A 261 11.87 29.53 14.29
CA THR A 261 12.26 28.53 15.28
C THR A 261 11.01 27.84 15.82
N LEU A 262 10.89 26.54 15.58
CA LEU A 262 9.87 25.67 16.16
C LEU A 262 10.43 25.00 17.42
N THR A 263 9.72 25.08 18.53
CA THR A 263 10.02 24.29 19.75
C THR A 263 8.81 23.41 20.06
N VAL A 264 9.07 22.11 20.17
CA VAL A 264 8.07 21.09 20.51
C VAL A 264 8.53 20.41 21.78
N SER A 265 7.64 20.29 22.75
CA SER A 265 7.87 19.53 23.96
C SER A 265 6.70 18.62 24.30
N VAL A 266 6.99 17.48 24.92
CA VAL A 266 6.02 16.55 25.48
C VAL A 266 6.31 16.35 26.96
N SER A 267 5.24 16.21 27.72
CA SER A 267 5.27 15.77 29.12
C SER A 267 4.25 14.66 29.26
N ASP A 268 4.64 13.58 29.92
CA ASP A 268 3.84 12.39 30.13
C ASP A 268 3.91 11.96 31.60
N ASP A 269 3.19 10.90 31.97
CA ASP A 269 3.28 10.33 33.31
C ASP A 269 4.38 9.25 33.41
N ALA A 270 4.73 8.86 34.64
CA ALA A 270 5.82 7.90 34.88
C ALA A 270 5.58 6.47 34.35
N ALA A 271 4.34 6.14 33.97
CA ALA A 271 3.99 4.84 33.38
C ALA A 271 4.06 4.87 31.84
N SER A 272 3.77 6.03 31.24
CA SER A 272 3.94 6.31 29.82
C SER A 272 5.38 6.68 29.43
N ASP A 273 5.67 6.59 28.14
CA ASP A 273 6.92 7.05 27.53
C ASP A 273 6.57 7.51 26.11
N ILE A 274 6.32 8.81 25.94
CA ILE A 274 5.85 9.40 24.69
C ILE A 274 6.97 10.26 24.09
N ASP A 275 7.51 9.79 22.96
CA ASP A 275 8.50 10.52 22.18
C ASP A 275 7.81 11.50 21.22
N VAL A 276 8.47 12.61 20.91
CA VAL A 276 8.04 13.55 19.86
C VAL A 276 8.97 13.53 18.66
N GLN A 277 8.38 13.55 17.47
CA GLN A 277 9.07 13.61 16.19
C GLN A 277 8.58 14.79 15.35
N LEU A 278 9.46 15.36 14.51
CA LEU A 278 9.10 16.28 13.44
C LEU A 278 9.37 15.61 12.10
N LEU A 279 8.35 15.47 11.27
CA LEU A 279 8.47 14.94 9.92
C LEU A 279 8.19 16.02 8.87
N GLY A 280 8.95 16.01 7.78
CA GLY A 280 8.71 16.86 6.60
C GLY A 280 7.59 16.32 5.68
N ALA A 281 7.23 15.06 5.85
CA ALA A 281 6.13 14.37 5.19
C ALA A 281 5.66 13.22 6.10
N LEU A 282 4.51 12.60 5.82
CA LEU A 282 4.06 11.40 6.54
C LEU A 282 4.83 10.16 6.03
N ASP A 283 6.14 10.18 6.24
CA ASP A 283 7.13 9.19 5.83
C ASP A 283 8.22 9.19 6.91
N THR A 284 8.53 8.03 7.48
CA THR A 284 9.50 7.92 8.57
C THR A 284 10.93 8.24 8.12
N ASN A 285 11.21 8.18 6.81
CA ASN A 285 12.44 8.67 6.19
C ASN A 285 12.53 10.19 6.10
N ALA A 286 11.40 10.90 6.20
CA ALA A 286 11.34 12.36 6.22
C ALA A 286 11.47 12.94 7.63
N CYS A 287 12.01 12.19 8.59
CA CYS A 287 12.22 12.65 9.95
C CYS A 287 13.33 13.72 10.04
N LEU A 288 13.01 14.85 10.68
CA LEU A 288 13.85 16.04 10.77
C LEU A 288 14.33 16.33 12.19
N ALA A 289 13.58 15.89 13.20
CA ALA A 289 13.98 15.95 14.59
C ALA A 289 13.21 14.86 15.37
N ARG A 290 13.81 14.36 16.45
CA ARG A 290 13.11 13.57 17.47
C ARG A 290 13.70 13.82 18.86
N ASN A 291 12.89 13.67 19.89
CA ASN A 291 13.33 13.72 21.29
C ASN A 291 12.30 13.03 22.21
N ASP A 292 12.75 12.57 23.37
CA ASP A 292 11.94 11.99 24.46
C ASP A 292 11.34 13.07 25.39
N SER A 293 11.65 14.34 25.15
CA SER A 293 11.06 15.45 25.90
C SER A 293 10.89 16.70 25.06
N THR A 294 11.97 17.29 24.54
CA THR A 294 11.92 18.59 23.86
C THR A 294 12.95 18.68 22.74
N PHE A 295 12.54 19.22 21.58
CA PHE A 295 13.48 19.66 20.56
C PHE A 295 13.18 21.09 20.09
N THR A 296 14.21 21.72 19.53
CA THR A 296 14.09 23.00 18.83
C THR A 296 14.69 22.86 17.44
N GLN A 297 13.94 23.29 16.42
CA GLN A 297 14.30 23.11 15.02
C GLN A 297 14.08 24.40 14.23
N GLN A 298 15.04 24.77 13.38
CA GLN A 298 14.80 25.79 12.36
C GLN A 298 13.93 25.19 11.26
N VAL A 299 12.82 25.87 10.95
CA VAL A 299 11.86 25.44 9.92
C VAL A 299 11.69 26.53 8.87
N GLY A 300 11.63 26.10 7.61
CA GLY A 300 11.26 26.95 6.48
C GLY A 300 9.74 27.01 6.27
N CYS A 301 9.32 27.66 5.20
CA CYS A 301 7.91 27.63 4.81
C CYS A 301 7.51 26.26 4.28
N GLY A 302 6.31 25.80 4.60
CA GLY A 302 5.79 24.51 4.16
C GLY A 302 4.98 23.80 5.24
N THR A 303 4.58 22.58 4.92
CA THR A 303 3.80 21.72 5.82
C THR A 303 4.72 20.72 6.52
N TYR A 304 4.59 20.62 7.83
CA TYR A 304 5.29 19.66 8.66
C TYR A 304 4.29 18.86 9.50
N TYR A 305 4.73 17.74 10.03
CA TYR A 305 3.96 16.89 10.93
C TYR A 305 4.71 16.71 12.24
N VAL A 306 4.03 16.95 13.36
CA VAL A 306 4.53 16.59 14.69
C VAL A 306 3.85 15.28 15.08
N VAL A 307 4.62 14.28 15.45
CA VAL A 307 4.10 12.98 15.89
C VAL A 307 4.41 12.84 17.38
N ALA A 308 3.39 12.60 18.20
CA ALA A 308 3.55 12.20 19.59
C ALA A 308 3.26 10.70 19.65
N ASP A 309 4.28 9.91 19.94
CA ASP A 309 4.30 8.48 19.68
C ASP A 309 4.74 7.69 20.91
N THR A 310 4.13 6.53 21.13
CA THR A 310 4.47 5.64 22.23
C THR A 310 5.83 4.97 21.97
N PHE A 311 6.81 5.23 22.83
CA PHE A 311 8.14 4.63 22.73
C PHE A 311 8.12 3.14 23.07
N GLY A 312 8.87 2.35 22.31
CA GLY A 312 9.11 0.93 22.58
C GLY A 312 8.77 0.00 21.43
N ALA A 313 8.85 -1.30 21.73
CA ALA A 313 8.58 -2.37 20.76
C ALA A 313 7.09 -2.68 20.58
N ASP A 314 6.22 -2.09 21.40
CA ASP A 314 4.78 -2.29 21.46
C ASP A 314 4.08 -1.14 22.22
N ALA A 315 2.78 -1.29 22.46
CA ALA A 315 1.94 -0.32 23.17
C ALA A 315 2.11 -0.29 24.70
N THR A 316 3.09 -0.99 25.29
CA THR A 316 3.22 -1.10 26.77
C THR A 316 3.44 0.23 27.48
N LYS A 317 3.99 1.22 26.78
CA LYS A 317 4.24 2.58 27.28
C LYS A 317 3.18 3.59 26.84
N ALA A 318 2.07 3.14 26.26
CA ALA A 318 1.02 4.02 25.84
C ALA A 318 0.33 4.66 27.05
N GLY A 319 -0.01 5.93 26.95
CA GLY A 319 -0.63 6.65 28.06
C GLY A 319 -0.87 8.13 27.80
N PRO A 320 -1.23 8.86 28.87
CA PRO A 320 -1.55 10.28 28.78
C PRO A 320 -0.29 11.12 28.57
N TYR A 321 -0.41 12.16 27.75
CA TYR A 321 0.62 13.17 27.55
C TYR A 321 0.00 14.56 27.36
N THR A 322 0.85 15.57 27.48
CA THR A 322 0.59 16.95 27.08
C THR A 322 1.67 17.41 26.12
N LEU A 323 1.27 17.72 24.88
CA LEU A 323 2.11 18.31 23.85
C LEU A 323 2.05 19.83 23.98
N SER A 324 3.19 20.50 23.91
CA SER A 324 3.30 21.95 23.78
C SER A 324 4.13 22.31 22.57
N VAL A 325 3.62 23.21 21.74
CA VAL A 325 4.27 23.66 20.51
C VAL A 325 4.29 25.17 20.48
N SER A 326 5.47 25.73 20.22
CA SER A 326 5.67 27.18 20.06
C SER A 326 6.49 27.47 18.82
N PHE A 327 6.25 28.63 18.22
CA PHE A 327 6.93 29.06 17.02
C PHE A 327 7.30 30.53 17.13
N THR A 328 8.57 30.84 16.87
CA THR A 328 9.07 32.21 16.80
C THR A 328 9.49 32.51 15.36
N PRO A 329 8.75 33.35 14.61
CA PRO A 329 9.12 33.76 13.28
C PRO A 329 10.50 34.43 13.23
N SER A 330 11.30 34.14 12.21
CA SER A 330 12.59 34.81 12.00
C SER A 330 12.48 36.16 11.27
N GLY A 331 11.30 36.46 10.71
CA GLY A 331 11.06 37.63 9.85
C GLY A 331 11.69 37.52 8.44
N GLN A 332 12.31 36.39 8.12
CA GLN A 332 12.91 36.16 6.80
C GLN A 332 11.86 35.77 5.75
N ALA A 333 12.20 35.92 4.46
CA ALA A 333 11.38 35.39 3.38
C ALA A 333 11.50 33.86 3.29
N CYS A 334 10.49 33.18 2.74
CA CYS A 334 10.50 31.72 2.57
C CYS A 334 11.71 31.18 1.79
N SER A 335 12.30 31.97 0.90
CA SER A 335 13.49 31.58 0.14
C SER A 335 14.78 31.52 0.97
N ALA A 336 14.79 32.08 2.19
CA ALA A 336 15.96 32.16 3.04
C ALA A 336 16.23 30.85 3.82
N VAL A 337 15.18 30.07 4.09
CA VAL A 337 15.26 28.81 4.83
C VAL A 337 14.45 27.76 4.07
N PRO A 338 15.09 26.71 3.53
CA PRO A 338 14.37 25.66 2.81
C PRO A 338 13.28 25.01 3.66
N GLY A 339 12.11 24.84 3.06
CA GLY A 339 11.03 24.03 3.61
C GLY A 339 11.27 22.53 3.44
N PRO A 340 10.33 21.69 3.88
CA PRO A 340 10.37 20.27 3.59
C PRO A 340 10.14 20.08 2.08
N ALA A 341 10.90 19.16 1.48
CA ALA A 341 10.76 18.85 0.07
C ALA A 341 9.42 18.11 -0.16
N PRO A 342 8.45 18.68 -0.90
CA PRO A 342 7.19 18.00 -1.13
C PRO A 342 7.39 16.79 -2.05
N TYR A 343 6.62 15.73 -1.82
CA TYR A 343 6.46 14.66 -2.77
C TYR A 343 5.62 15.13 -3.97
N ALA A 344 6.06 14.80 -5.18
CA ALA A 344 5.40 15.14 -6.43
C ALA A 344 5.05 13.89 -7.26
N PRO A 345 4.24 12.96 -6.71
CA PRO A 345 3.94 11.71 -7.39
C PRO A 345 3.21 11.95 -8.71
N LYS A 346 3.51 11.11 -9.70
CA LYS A 346 2.97 11.18 -11.06
C LYS A 346 1.79 10.25 -11.26
N GLY A 347 1.07 10.42 -12.37
CA GLY A 347 -0.06 9.56 -12.74
C GLY A 347 -1.39 10.10 -12.22
N LYS A 348 -1.47 11.41 -12.01
CA LYS A 348 -2.70 12.13 -11.64
C LYS A 348 -3.67 12.10 -12.81
N LEU A 349 -4.95 12.27 -12.51
CA LEU A 349 -5.96 12.44 -13.56
C LEU A 349 -5.54 13.54 -14.56
N GLY A 350 -5.44 13.18 -15.85
CA GLY A 350 -5.01 14.04 -16.95
C GLY A 350 -3.51 13.99 -17.30
N ASP A 351 -2.64 13.48 -16.43
CA ASP A 351 -1.19 13.34 -16.68
C ASP A 351 -0.92 12.39 -17.84
N ALA A 352 0.15 12.63 -18.61
CA ALA A 352 0.64 11.67 -19.60
C ALA A 352 1.02 10.33 -18.94
N CYS A 353 0.72 9.22 -19.60
CA CYS A 353 0.80 7.90 -19.00
C CYS A 353 1.43 6.85 -19.92
N ARG A 354 1.99 5.80 -19.32
CA ARG A 354 2.70 4.74 -20.04
C ARG A 354 1.80 4.04 -21.05
N PHE A 355 2.23 4.03 -22.30
CA PHE A 355 1.62 3.29 -23.41
C PHE A 355 2.70 2.58 -24.25
N PRO A 356 2.35 1.63 -25.14
CA PRO A 356 3.33 0.89 -25.93
C PRO A 356 4.33 1.75 -26.71
N GLY A 357 3.89 2.91 -27.23
CA GLY A 357 4.77 3.84 -27.94
C GLY A 357 5.70 4.68 -27.06
N ASN A 358 5.49 4.71 -25.74
CA ASN A 358 6.40 5.37 -24.80
C ASN A 358 6.36 4.70 -23.43
N ALA A 359 7.30 3.77 -23.22
CA ALA A 359 7.43 3.02 -21.98
C ALA A 359 8.01 3.84 -20.80
N ASN A 360 8.54 5.04 -21.04
CA ASN A 360 9.20 5.87 -20.03
C ASN A 360 8.22 6.78 -19.25
N LEU A 361 6.97 6.88 -19.71
CA LEU A 361 5.94 7.63 -19.00
C LEU A 361 5.49 6.89 -17.72
N PRO A 362 4.98 7.62 -16.72
CA PRO A 362 4.51 7.02 -15.47
C PRO A 362 3.22 6.22 -15.68
N TYR A 363 2.92 5.29 -14.78
CA TYR A 363 1.59 4.68 -14.72
C TYR A 363 0.59 5.64 -14.09
N CYS A 364 -0.70 5.46 -14.44
CA CYS A 364 -1.78 6.12 -13.72
C CYS A 364 -1.87 5.57 -12.30
N ASN A 365 -2.17 6.45 -11.34
CA ASN A 365 -2.25 6.10 -9.94
C ASN A 365 -3.67 6.42 -9.40
N PRO A 366 -4.47 5.40 -9.07
CA PRO A 366 -5.83 5.60 -8.55
C PRO A 366 -5.87 6.45 -7.27
N ASN A 367 -4.79 6.44 -6.48
CA ASN A 367 -4.67 7.27 -5.27
C ASN A 367 -4.61 8.78 -5.59
N LEU A 368 -4.34 9.12 -6.86
CA LEU A 368 -4.32 10.47 -7.41
C LEU A 368 -5.48 10.74 -8.38
N GLY A 369 -6.51 9.87 -8.35
CA GLY A 369 -7.74 10.02 -9.15
C GLY A 369 -7.63 9.57 -10.61
N GLY A 370 -6.45 9.14 -11.08
CA GLY A 370 -6.25 8.59 -12.43
C GLY A 370 -6.04 7.09 -12.37
N ASP A 371 -6.95 6.30 -12.94
CA ASP A 371 -6.91 4.82 -12.85
C ASP A 371 -6.50 4.17 -14.19
N THR A 372 -6.98 4.72 -15.30
CA THR A 372 -6.83 4.11 -16.62
C THR A 372 -6.01 5.00 -17.55
N CYS A 373 -5.05 4.44 -18.28
CA CYS A 373 -4.34 5.16 -19.32
C CYS A 373 -5.10 5.07 -20.65
N ILE A 374 -5.53 6.22 -21.17
CA ILE A 374 -6.11 6.37 -22.52
C ILE A 374 -5.00 6.89 -23.42
N TYR A 375 -4.80 6.27 -24.58
CA TYR A 375 -3.72 6.66 -25.47
C TYR A 375 -4.07 6.52 -26.95
N THR A 376 -3.37 7.29 -27.77
CA THR A 376 -3.25 7.16 -29.22
C THR A 376 -1.85 6.67 -29.57
N GLN A 377 -1.49 6.66 -30.86
CA GLN A 377 -0.11 6.38 -31.28
C GLN A 377 0.91 7.39 -30.77
N THR A 378 0.52 8.65 -30.49
CA THR A 378 1.45 9.74 -30.17
C THR A 378 1.19 10.46 -28.85
N ASP A 379 0.03 10.24 -28.23
CA ASP A 379 -0.37 10.95 -27.01
C ASP A 379 -1.06 9.99 -26.03
N SER A 380 -1.05 10.33 -24.75
CA SER A 380 -1.65 9.53 -23.68
C SER A 380 -2.06 10.41 -22.52
N PHE A 381 -3.05 9.96 -21.74
CA PHE A 381 -3.40 10.59 -20.48
C PHE A 381 -4.12 9.66 -19.52
N CYS A 382 -3.93 9.91 -18.23
CA CYS A 382 -4.66 9.24 -17.17
C CYS A 382 -6.10 9.72 -17.12
N SER A 383 -7.01 8.76 -17.04
CA SER A 383 -8.45 8.93 -17.02
C SER A 383 -9.03 8.10 -15.88
N LYS A 384 -10.34 8.26 -15.67
CA LYS A 384 -11.16 7.47 -14.77
C LYS A 384 -12.46 7.08 -15.47
N PRO A 385 -13.07 5.96 -15.09
CA PRO A 385 -14.43 5.64 -15.48
C PRO A 385 -15.40 6.74 -15.06
N CYS A 386 -16.51 6.87 -15.81
CA CYS A 386 -17.53 7.88 -15.56
C CYS A 386 -18.92 7.36 -15.92
N ALA A 387 -19.95 7.97 -15.33
CA ALA A 387 -21.35 7.74 -15.71
C ALA A 387 -21.90 8.94 -16.49
N VAL A 388 -21.55 10.16 -16.06
CA VAL A 388 -22.00 11.43 -16.64
C VAL A 388 -20.82 12.38 -16.86
N ALA A 389 -20.99 13.37 -17.74
CA ALA A 389 -19.94 14.34 -18.04
C ALA A 389 -19.42 15.10 -16.81
N ASN A 390 -20.29 15.32 -15.81
CA ASN A 390 -19.91 16.00 -14.58
C ASN A 390 -18.87 15.23 -13.75
N ASP A 391 -18.79 13.90 -13.90
CA ASP A 391 -17.75 13.10 -13.23
C ASP A 391 -16.35 13.48 -13.74
N CYS A 392 -16.28 14.11 -14.92
CA CYS A 392 -15.06 14.51 -15.61
C CYS A 392 -14.70 15.99 -15.42
N ALA A 393 -15.35 16.68 -14.47
CA ALA A 393 -15.09 18.09 -14.17
C ALA A 393 -13.65 18.34 -13.67
N ASP A 394 -13.03 17.34 -13.02
CA ASP A 394 -11.68 17.45 -12.46
C ASP A 394 -10.56 17.24 -13.49
N LEU A 395 -10.90 16.99 -14.76
CA LEU A 395 -9.87 16.86 -15.80
C LEU A 395 -9.21 18.23 -16.07
N PRO A 396 -7.87 18.30 -16.13
CA PRO A 396 -7.19 19.53 -16.47
C PRO A 396 -7.47 19.94 -17.93
N GLY A 397 -7.69 21.24 -18.14
CA GLY A 397 -8.02 21.81 -19.46
C GLY A 397 -9.52 22.11 -19.69
N GLY A 398 -10.35 21.97 -18.66
CA GLY A 398 -11.79 22.27 -18.69
C GLY A 398 -12.65 21.01 -18.50
N ALA A 399 -13.96 21.19 -18.37
CA ALA A 399 -14.88 20.06 -18.18
C ALA A 399 -14.78 19.09 -19.36
N GLY A 400 -14.25 17.90 -19.09
CA GLY A 400 -14.18 16.82 -20.06
C GLY A 400 -15.57 16.26 -20.38
N CYS A 401 -15.61 15.19 -21.16
CA CYS A 401 -16.83 14.44 -21.45
C CYS A 401 -16.71 13.00 -21.00
N CYS A 402 -17.86 12.37 -20.83
CA CYS A 402 -17.96 10.97 -20.45
C CYS A 402 -18.40 10.14 -21.66
N GLU A 403 -17.45 9.46 -22.29
CA GLU A 403 -17.64 8.82 -23.59
C GLU A 403 -17.32 7.32 -23.54
N ASP A 404 -18.12 6.52 -24.24
CA ASP A 404 -17.89 5.08 -24.40
C ASP A 404 -16.82 4.85 -25.48
N LEU A 405 -15.72 4.21 -25.06
CA LEU A 405 -14.64 3.83 -25.96
C LEU A 405 -14.86 2.44 -26.58
N GLY A 406 -16.10 2.04 -26.85
CA GLY A 406 -16.41 0.88 -27.68
C GLY A 406 -16.56 -0.46 -26.95
N GLN A 407 -16.81 -0.46 -25.64
CA GLN A 407 -17.03 -1.69 -24.85
C GLN A 407 -18.17 -1.57 -23.83
N GLY A 408 -19.03 -0.55 -23.96
CA GLY A 408 -20.10 -0.28 -22.99
C GLY A 408 -19.59 0.37 -21.70
N GLU A 409 -18.34 0.80 -21.67
CA GLU A 409 -17.71 1.47 -20.52
C GLU A 409 -17.31 2.88 -20.92
N LYS A 410 -17.77 3.85 -20.14
CA LYS A 410 -17.46 5.24 -20.39
C LYS A 410 -16.29 5.71 -19.53
N TYR A 411 -15.46 6.54 -20.14
CA TYR A 411 -14.29 7.12 -19.51
C TYR A 411 -14.27 8.63 -19.71
N CYS A 412 -13.63 9.32 -18.77
CA CYS A 412 -13.42 10.74 -18.87
C CYS A 412 -12.40 11.07 -19.97
N LEU A 413 -12.84 11.81 -20.99
CA LEU A 413 -11.97 12.32 -22.04
C LEU A 413 -11.71 13.81 -21.84
N LYS A 414 -10.49 14.25 -22.18
CA LYS A 414 -10.14 15.68 -22.26
C LYS A 414 -11.12 16.39 -23.21
N ALA A 415 -11.44 17.65 -22.91
CA ALA A 415 -12.37 18.45 -23.71
C ALA A 415 -12.04 18.47 -25.22
N SER A 416 -10.75 18.45 -25.58
CA SER A 416 -10.28 18.40 -26.97
C SER A 416 -10.63 17.10 -27.72
N LEU A 417 -10.97 16.04 -27.00
CA LEU A 417 -11.35 14.74 -27.56
C LEU A 417 -12.88 14.53 -27.55
N CYS A 418 -13.65 15.46 -26.99
CA CYS A 418 -15.09 15.35 -26.87
C CYS A 418 -15.81 15.57 -28.21
N GLY A 419 -16.85 14.77 -28.47
CA GLY A 419 -17.65 14.88 -29.69
C GLY A 419 -16.90 14.52 -30.99
N SER A 420 -15.64 14.09 -30.91
CA SER A 420 -14.80 13.77 -32.08
C SER A 420 -15.22 12.49 -32.81
N GLY A 421 -16.29 11.81 -32.37
CA GLY A 421 -16.62 10.47 -32.86
C GLY A 421 -15.42 9.53 -32.75
N ALA A 422 -14.62 9.73 -31.69
CA ALA A 422 -13.26 9.25 -31.57
C ALA A 422 -13.17 7.80 -32.08
N PRO A 423 -12.27 7.51 -33.03
CA PRO A 423 -12.18 6.20 -33.65
C PRO A 423 -12.20 5.11 -32.59
N LYS A 424 -13.23 4.27 -32.67
CA LYS A 424 -13.50 3.18 -31.74
C LYS A 424 -12.27 2.29 -31.69
N PRO A 425 -11.82 1.84 -30.50
CA PRO A 425 -10.56 1.15 -30.37
C PRO A 425 -10.43 -0.03 -31.32
N GLY A 426 -9.26 -0.09 -31.96
CA GLY A 426 -8.74 -1.34 -32.49
C GLY A 426 -8.56 -2.31 -31.31
N LYS A 427 -8.90 -3.58 -31.56
CA LYS A 427 -8.74 -4.66 -30.61
C LYS A 427 -7.25 -4.98 -30.50
N ASP A 428 -6.53 -4.31 -29.61
CA ASP A 428 -5.29 -4.89 -29.08
C ASP A 428 -5.63 -5.45 -27.71
N ASP A 429 -5.85 -6.77 -27.69
CA ASP A 429 -5.94 -7.54 -26.48
C ASP A 429 -4.67 -7.28 -25.67
N ALA A 430 -4.76 -6.46 -24.62
CA ALA A 430 -3.87 -6.61 -23.48
C ALA A 430 -4.14 -8.00 -22.90
N GLY A 431 -3.45 -8.98 -23.48
CA GLY A 431 -3.12 -10.25 -22.86
C GLY A 431 -2.71 -10.01 -21.39
N PRO A 432 -2.82 -11.02 -20.51
CA PRO A 432 -1.89 -11.01 -19.38
C PRO A 432 -0.50 -10.81 -20.00
N VAL A 433 0.30 -9.90 -19.47
CA VAL A 433 1.74 -9.95 -19.72
C VAL A 433 2.23 -11.15 -18.91
N GLY A 434 1.95 -12.34 -19.41
CA GLY A 434 2.76 -13.51 -19.20
C GLY A 434 3.65 -13.57 -20.43
N ASP A 435 4.93 -13.29 -20.24
CA ASP A 435 5.94 -13.75 -21.19
C ASP A 435 5.86 -15.28 -21.18
N ALA A 436 5.16 -15.86 -22.15
CA ALA A 436 5.31 -17.28 -22.43
C ALA A 436 6.70 -17.48 -23.08
N PRO A 437 7.51 -18.42 -22.59
CA PRO A 437 8.86 -18.65 -23.09
C PRO A 437 8.85 -19.18 -24.53
N PRO A 438 9.94 -19.02 -25.30
CA PRO A 438 10.05 -19.67 -26.60
C PRO A 438 9.92 -21.18 -26.44
N GLN A 439 9.03 -21.77 -27.23
CA GLN A 439 8.82 -23.22 -27.31
C GLN A 439 10.13 -23.89 -27.72
N GLY A 440 10.61 -24.83 -26.89
CA GLY A 440 11.67 -25.75 -27.25
C GLY A 440 11.11 -26.84 -28.17
N GLU A 441 11.83 -27.12 -29.26
CA GLU A 441 11.70 -28.38 -30.00
C GLU A 441 12.76 -29.40 -29.54
N PRO A 442 12.53 -30.72 -29.75
CA PRO A 442 13.05 -31.78 -28.89
C PRO A 442 14.23 -32.60 -29.47
N GLY A 443 14.97 -33.26 -28.57
CA GLY A 443 15.96 -34.32 -28.85
C GLY A 443 17.36 -33.92 -28.35
N THR A 444 18.12 -34.72 -27.60
CA THR A 444 18.22 -36.19 -27.41
C THR A 444 19.00 -36.51 -26.12
N PRO A 445 18.88 -37.73 -25.55
CA PRO A 445 19.41 -38.08 -24.22
C PRO A 445 20.81 -38.74 -24.23
N GLU A 446 21.36 -38.90 -23.00
CA GLU A 446 22.41 -39.84 -22.52
C GLU A 446 23.85 -39.31 -22.30
N PRO A 447 24.71 -39.99 -21.48
CA PRO A 447 24.46 -40.67 -20.18
C PRO A 447 25.63 -40.55 -19.15
N GLY A 448 25.36 -40.87 -17.86
CA GLY A 448 26.30 -41.43 -16.83
C GLY A 448 27.52 -40.58 -16.42
N THR A 449 28.08 -40.58 -15.20
CA THR A 449 28.30 -41.64 -14.19
C THR A 449 28.74 -40.99 -12.85
N PRO A 450 28.84 -41.75 -11.72
CA PRO A 450 28.73 -41.25 -10.34
C PRO A 450 30.04 -41.25 -9.51
N GLY A 451 30.02 -40.66 -8.30
CA GLY A 451 30.89 -41.07 -7.17
C GLY A 451 31.34 -39.97 -6.19
N ALA A 452 30.95 -40.08 -4.92
CA ALA A 452 31.32 -39.25 -3.74
C ALA A 452 32.67 -39.69 -3.09
N PRO A 453 33.04 -39.42 -1.82
CA PRO A 453 32.72 -38.35 -0.83
C PRO A 453 33.96 -37.76 -0.09
N GLY A 454 33.80 -36.77 0.82
CA GLY A 454 34.79 -36.51 1.89
C GLY A 454 34.81 -35.11 2.55
N THR A 455 34.30 -35.00 3.78
CA THR A 455 34.52 -33.92 4.80
C THR A 455 35.73 -34.26 5.71
N PRO A 456 36.17 -33.46 6.73
CA PRO A 456 35.81 -32.10 7.18
C PRO A 456 37.04 -31.17 7.50
N GLY A 457 36.78 -29.87 7.74
CA GLY A 457 37.73 -28.97 8.42
C GLY A 457 37.17 -27.56 8.67
N ALA A 458 36.94 -27.21 9.94
CA ALA A 458 36.66 -25.86 10.45
C ALA A 458 37.92 -25.33 11.19
N PRO A 459 37.98 -24.11 11.78
CA PRO A 459 37.01 -23.00 11.84
C PRO A 459 37.62 -21.59 11.54
N GLY A 460 36.75 -20.57 11.46
CA GLY A 460 37.18 -19.16 11.36
C GLY A 460 36.03 -18.16 11.57
N ASP A 461 35.86 -17.80 12.85
CA ASP A 461 35.22 -16.66 13.51
C ASP A 461 34.55 -15.51 12.71
N GLY A 462 33.41 -15.02 13.23
CA GLY A 462 32.77 -13.80 12.73
C GLY A 462 31.36 -13.50 13.27
N THR A 463 31.23 -13.41 14.60
CA THR A 463 30.23 -12.65 15.40
C THR A 463 28.90 -12.21 14.77
N THR A 464 27.80 -12.83 15.23
CA THR A 464 26.39 -12.41 15.08
C THR A 464 25.90 -11.75 16.38
N PRO A 465 25.12 -10.65 16.35
CA PRO A 465 24.25 -10.24 17.46
C PRO A 465 22.81 -10.80 17.30
N PRO A 466 22.05 -10.93 18.40
CA PRO A 466 21.06 -12.00 18.56
C PRO A 466 19.69 -11.71 17.95
N ALA A 467 19.04 -12.81 17.56
CA ALA A 467 17.65 -12.91 17.15
C ALA A 467 16.70 -12.43 18.26
N ALA A 468 15.73 -11.60 17.89
CA ALA A 468 14.52 -11.35 18.67
C ALA A 468 13.39 -12.21 18.10
N ASN A 469 12.93 -13.15 18.93
CA ASN A 469 11.65 -13.86 18.95
C ASN A 469 11.12 -14.44 17.64
N GLY A 470 11.21 -15.77 17.56
CA GLY A 470 10.68 -16.58 16.47
C GLY A 470 9.17 -16.49 16.34
N GLU A 471 8.73 -15.86 15.26
CA GLU A 471 7.52 -16.28 14.55
C GLU A 471 7.89 -17.50 13.70
N THR A 472 7.12 -18.57 13.85
CA THR A 472 7.24 -19.74 12.99
C THR A 472 6.67 -19.36 11.63
N VAL A 473 7.53 -18.90 10.71
CA VAL A 473 7.14 -18.58 9.33
C VAL A 473 6.69 -19.88 8.67
N THR A 474 5.38 -20.08 8.62
CA THR A 474 4.79 -21.14 7.81
C THR A 474 4.63 -20.57 6.41
N THR A 475 5.67 -20.66 5.58
CA THR A 475 5.61 -20.25 4.17
C THR A 475 4.64 -21.16 3.41
N THR A 476 3.38 -20.77 3.35
CA THR A 476 2.41 -21.35 2.41
C THR A 476 2.32 -20.46 1.19
N THR A 477 2.62 -21.02 0.02
CA THR A 477 2.70 -20.34 -1.26
C THR A 477 1.31 -20.05 -1.82
N SER A 478 0.90 -18.77 -1.90
CA SER A 478 -0.08 -18.32 -2.89
C SER A 478 -0.04 -16.79 -3.08
N GLY A 479 0.81 -16.32 -3.99
CA GLY A 479 0.68 -14.96 -4.50
C GLY A 479 -0.42 -14.86 -5.56
N CYS A 480 -0.89 -13.64 -5.80
CA CYS A 480 -2.07 -13.27 -6.57
C CYS A 480 -1.89 -13.40 -8.12
N GLN A 481 -2.16 -14.56 -8.74
CA GLN A 481 -1.94 -14.76 -10.19
C GLN A 481 -3.10 -14.25 -11.06
N ALA A 482 -2.81 -13.64 -12.22
CA ALA A 482 -3.76 -13.48 -13.33
C ALA A 482 -3.52 -14.58 -14.39
N MET A 483 -4.49 -15.48 -14.63
CA MET A 483 -4.33 -16.60 -15.56
C MET A 483 -4.64 -16.24 -17.04
N PRO A 484 -3.91 -16.83 -18.04
CA PRO A 484 -4.22 -16.74 -19.47
C PRO A 484 -5.27 -17.78 -19.90
N GLY A 485 -6.19 -17.38 -20.79
CA GLY A 485 -7.16 -18.29 -21.42
C GLY A 485 -6.60 -18.89 -22.73
N ALA A 486 -6.91 -20.16 -22.97
CA ALA A 486 -6.44 -21.01 -24.07
C ALA A 486 -6.65 -20.42 -25.48
N VAL A 487 -5.68 -20.63 -26.38
CA VAL A 487 -5.76 -20.25 -27.81
C VAL A 487 -5.68 -21.50 -28.67
N SER A 488 -6.65 -21.66 -29.57
CA SER A 488 -6.64 -22.63 -30.67
C SER A 488 -6.05 -21.95 -31.90
N SER A 489 -5.16 -22.65 -32.60
CA SER A 489 -4.32 -22.17 -33.69
C SER A 489 -5.04 -22.12 -35.04
N SER A 490 -4.90 -21.02 -35.78
CA SER A 490 -4.69 -21.02 -37.23
C SER A 490 -4.16 -19.65 -37.70
N ASP A 491 -2.94 -19.62 -38.24
CA ASP A 491 -2.32 -18.46 -38.89
C ASP A 491 -2.76 -18.33 -40.35
N ALA A 492 -2.88 -17.09 -40.83
CA ALA A 492 -2.38 -16.66 -42.14
C ALA A 492 -2.31 -15.13 -42.20
N ALA A 493 -1.10 -14.60 -42.38
CA ALA A 493 -0.80 -13.19 -42.56
C ALA A 493 -1.11 -12.72 -44.00
N LEU A 494 -1.55 -11.47 -44.15
CA LEU A 494 -1.26 -10.68 -45.35
C LEU A 494 -1.16 -9.19 -44.96
N ALA A 495 0.02 -8.61 -45.18
CA ALA A 495 0.27 -7.19 -45.02
C ALA A 495 -0.10 -6.43 -46.31
N LEU A 496 -0.84 -5.34 -46.18
CA LEU A 496 -0.83 -4.24 -47.14
C LEU A 496 -1.14 -2.94 -46.40
N GLY A 497 -0.23 -1.98 -46.53
CA GLY A 497 -0.33 -0.66 -45.92
C GLY A 497 -1.42 0.20 -46.58
N LEU A 498 -1.95 1.13 -45.80
CA LEU A 498 -2.60 2.37 -46.22
C LEU A 498 -2.76 3.25 -44.96
N LEU A 499 -2.58 4.56 -45.13
CA LEU A 499 -2.83 5.60 -44.12
C LEU A 499 -4.20 5.39 -43.47
N GLY A 500 -4.24 5.05 -42.18
CA GLY A 500 -5.44 4.77 -41.40
C GLY A 500 -5.67 5.76 -40.25
N PRO A 501 -6.91 5.85 -39.72
CA PRO A 501 -7.28 6.83 -38.71
C PRO A 501 -6.51 6.60 -37.40
N VAL A 502 -6.30 7.68 -36.63
CA VAL A 502 -5.70 7.66 -35.29
C VAL A 502 -6.36 6.56 -34.46
N VAL A 503 -5.66 5.48 -34.09
CA VAL A 503 -6.24 4.43 -33.26
C VAL A 503 -6.07 4.81 -31.80
N ILE A 504 -7.18 4.95 -31.06
CA ILE A 504 -7.16 5.05 -29.59
C ILE A 504 -7.16 3.63 -29.03
N LEU A 505 -6.25 3.33 -28.13
CA LEU A 505 -6.14 2.04 -27.46
C LEU A 505 -6.26 2.26 -25.96
N VAL A 506 -6.77 1.26 -25.24
CA VAL A 506 -7.00 1.31 -23.79
C VAL A 506 -6.19 0.19 -23.14
N ARG A 507 -5.32 0.53 -22.18
CA ARG A 507 -4.59 -0.47 -21.40
C ARG A 507 -5.35 -0.70 -20.09
N ARG A 508 -6.01 -1.85 -19.99
CA ARG A 508 -6.97 -2.21 -18.92
C ARG A 508 -6.31 -3.00 -17.77
N ARG A 509 -6.92 -2.95 -16.58
CA ARG A 509 -6.96 -4.09 -15.63
C ARG A 509 -8.20 -4.93 -15.95
N ARG A 510 -8.06 -6.23 -16.22
CA ARG A 510 -9.16 -7.06 -16.80
C ARG A 510 -10.39 -7.14 -15.90
N ARG A 511 -11.56 -6.86 -16.49
CA ARG A 511 -12.91 -7.23 -16.01
C ARG A 511 -13.30 -8.58 -16.63
N ALA A 512 -13.76 -9.54 -15.84
CA ALA A 512 -14.38 -10.76 -16.37
C ALA A 512 -15.84 -10.44 -16.78
N GLN A 513 -16.10 -10.31 -18.08
CA GLN A 513 -17.47 -10.35 -18.61
C GLN A 513 -17.85 -11.81 -18.86
N ARG A 514 -18.96 -12.29 -18.27
CA ARG A 514 -19.67 -13.47 -18.76
C ARG A 514 -20.84 -13.02 -19.61
N SER A 515 -20.84 -13.47 -20.87
CA SER A 515 -22.03 -13.61 -21.68
C SER A 515 -22.99 -14.60 -21.01
N LEU A 516 -24.24 -14.17 -20.81
CA LEU A 516 -25.34 -15.07 -20.47
C LEU A 516 -25.63 -15.98 -21.68
N PRO A 517 -25.85 -17.30 -21.48
CA PRO A 517 -26.35 -18.14 -22.56
C PRO A 517 -27.82 -17.78 -22.87
N PRO A 518 -28.29 -17.96 -24.12
CA PRO A 518 -29.67 -17.67 -24.47
C PRO A 518 -30.62 -18.62 -23.74
N LEU A 519 -31.71 -18.07 -23.23
CA LEU A 519 -32.91 -18.84 -22.90
C LEU A 519 -33.37 -19.60 -24.16
N ALA A 520 -33.26 -20.92 -24.14
CA ALA A 520 -34.00 -21.77 -25.06
C ALA A 520 -35.44 -21.89 -24.54
N LEU A 521 -36.38 -21.28 -25.26
CA LEU A 521 -37.78 -21.67 -25.24
C LEU A 521 -37.89 -23.03 -25.96
N GLY A 522 -38.43 -24.02 -25.25
CA GLY A 522 -38.72 -25.37 -25.70
C GLY A 522 -39.29 -26.19 -24.56
#